data_AF-A0A3M7P5A0-F1
#
_entry.id   AF-A0A3M7P5A0-F1
#
_cell.length_a   1.000
_cell.length_b   1.000
_cell.length_c   1.000
_cell.angle_alpha   90.00
_cell.angle_beta   90.00
_cell.angle_gamma   90.00
#
_symmetry.space_group_name_H-M   'P 1'
#
loop_
_entity.id
_entity.type
_entity.pdbx_description
1 polymer ?
#
loop_
_entity_poly.entity_id
_entity_poly.type
_entity_poly.pdbx_seq_one_letter_code
_entity_poly.pdbx_strand_id
1 'polypeptide(L)'
;MFKLASNVAKLSNVKCIATRHFSNVPDKLWNLGKLNHVAIAVPNMDKAVAFYKNALSATKVSDKVAQPEHGVYTVFVELGNTKIELLYPLGEKSPIKGFLDKNVNGGIHHICIEVDNIHEAMKTVKENKIRCLSEEPRI
;
A
#
# COMPACT_ATOMS: atom_id res chain seq x y z
N MET A 1 2.97 25.39 2.63
CA MET A 1 2.32 24.30 1.87
C MET A 1 3.01 24.20 0.52
N PHE A 2 4.07 23.40 0.39
CA PHE A 2 4.80 23.25 -0.87
C PHE A 2 4.18 22.12 -1.70
N LYS A 3 3.55 22.46 -2.83
CA LYS A 3 3.16 21.51 -3.88
C LYS A 3 4.30 21.48 -4.91
N LEU A 4 5.01 20.36 -5.02
CA LEU A 4 5.74 20.06 -6.26
C LEU A 4 4.72 19.72 -7.33
N ALA A 5 4.62 20.53 -8.38
CA ALA A 5 3.83 20.22 -9.56
C ALA A 5 4.59 19.18 -10.39
N SER A 6 4.13 17.92 -10.39
CA SER A 6 4.55 16.92 -11.35
C SER A 6 3.71 17.07 -12.62
N ASN A 7 4.37 17.23 -13.77
CA ASN A 7 3.73 17.20 -15.09
C ASN A 7 2.97 15.88 -15.28
N VAL A 8 1.65 15.98 -15.38
CA VAL A 8 0.78 14.84 -15.71
C VAL A 8 0.92 14.55 -17.20
N ALA A 9 1.68 13.52 -17.54
CA ALA A 9 1.62 12.92 -18.86
C ALA A 9 0.22 12.35 -19.08
N LYS A 10 -0.41 12.68 -20.22
CA LYS A 10 -1.69 12.12 -20.66
C LYS A 10 -1.54 10.61 -20.88
N LEU A 11 -1.98 9.81 -19.91
CA LEU A 11 -2.18 8.37 -20.08
C LEU A 11 -3.59 8.15 -20.65
N SER A 12 -3.69 8.04 -21.97
CA SER A 12 -4.94 7.90 -22.72
C SER A 12 -5.53 6.48 -22.76
N ASN A 13 -5.14 5.56 -21.87
CA ASN A 13 -5.70 4.20 -21.86
C ASN A 13 -5.79 3.55 -20.47
N VAL A 14 -6.19 4.32 -19.46
CA VAL A 14 -6.64 3.73 -18.19
C VAL A 14 -8.13 3.45 -18.30
N LYS A 15 -8.52 2.17 -18.42
CA LYS A 15 -9.90 1.74 -18.14
C LYS A 15 -10.15 2.01 -16.66
N CYS A 16 -10.69 3.20 -16.39
CA CYS A 16 -11.02 3.67 -15.05
C CYS A 16 -12.08 2.76 -14.41
N ILE A 17 -11.98 2.57 -13.10
CA ILE A 17 -12.97 1.88 -12.24
C ILE A 17 -14.40 2.38 -12.51
N ALA A 18 -14.54 3.61 -13.00
CA ALA A 18 -15.80 4.29 -13.36
C ALA A 18 -16.71 3.57 -14.37
N THR A 19 -16.30 2.45 -14.97
CA THR A 19 -17.12 1.71 -15.97
C THR A 19 -17.80 0.45 -15.43
N ARG A 20 -17.62 0.10 -14.15
CA ARG A 20 -18.35 -1.00 -13.53
C ARG A 20 -19.66 -0.48 -12.93
N HIS A 21 -20.78 -1.01 -13.41
CA HIS A 21 -22.09 -0.78 -12.82
C HIS A 21 -22.14 -1.57 -11.51
N PHE A 22 -21.88 -0.91 -10.38
CA PHE A 22 -22.09 -1.50 -9.06
C PHE A 22 -23.58 -1.34 -8.73
N SER A 23 -24.31 -2.45 -8.73
CA SER A 23 -25.68 -2.49 -8.24
C SER A 23 -25.73 -1.90 -6.82
N ASN A 24 -26.78 -1.15 -6.48
CA ASN A 24 -27.05 -0.73 -5.11
C ASN A 24 -26.99 -1.96 -4.20
N VAL A 25 -25.93 -2.04 -3.40
CA VAL A 25 -25.79 -3.09 -2.39
C VAL A 25 -26.89 -2.79 -1.35
N PRO A 26 -27.79 -3.74 -1.04
CA PRO A 26 -28.82 -3.55 -0.02
C PRO A 26 -28.15 -3.22 1.32
N ASP A 27 -28.74 -2.31 2.08
CA ASP A 27 -28.29 -1.77 3.38
C ASP A 27 -26.81 -2.02 3.74
N LYS A 28 -25.99 -1.01 3.44
CA LYS A 28 -24.54 -0.94 3.67
C LYS A 28 -24.09 -1.68 4.95
N LEU A 29 -23.56 -2.90 4.78
CA LEU A 29 -23.10 -3.77 5.88
C LEU A 29 -21.72 -3.37 6.45
N TRP A 30 -21.01 -2.47 5.78
CA TRP A 30 -19.68 -2.00 6.20
C TRP A 30 -19.32 -0.64 5.58
N ASN A 31 -18.40 0.09 6.20
CA ASN A 31 -17.90 1.39 5.78
C ASN A 31 -16.39 1.36 5.53
N LEU A 32 -15.93 2.15 4.54
CA LEU A 32 -14.52 2.49 4.42
C LEU A 32 -14.09 3.39 5.58
N GLY A 33 -12.99 3.02 6.22
CA GLY A 33 -12.32 3.78 7.25
C GLY A 33 -11.22 4.67 6.68
N LYS A 34 -10.24 4.98 7.54
CA LYS A 34 -9.10 5.83 7.20
C LYS A 34 -8.06 5.09 6.35
N LEU A 35 -7.18 5.87 5.72
CA LEU A 35 -5.94 5.36 5.16
C LEU A 35 -5.03 4.88 6.30
N ASN A 36 -4.83 3.58 6.41
CA ASN A 36 -3.97 2.99 7.42
C ASN A 36 -2.50 3.32 7.12
N HIS A 37 -2.05 2.95 5.92
CA HIS A 37 -0.70 3.21 5.45
C HIS A 37 -0.56 3.22 3.92
N VAL A 38 0.54 3.80 3.46
CA VAL A 38 1.03 3.68 2.08
C VAL A 38 2.31 2.84 2.11
N ALA A 39 2.29 1.70 1.43
CA ALA A 39 3.44 0.81 1.36
C ALA A 39 4.31 1.15 0.14
N ILE A 40 5.59 1.37 0.38
CA ILE A 40 6.59 1.71 -0.64
C ILE A 40 7.67 0.63 -0.63
N ALA A 41 7.78 -0.11 -1.74
CA ALA A 41 8.88 -1.03 -1.94
C ALA A 41 10.13 -0.24 -2.31
N VAL A 42 11.22 -0.45 -1.60
CA VAL A 42 12.48 0.28 -1.78
C VAL A 42 13.62 -0.68 -2.15
N PRO A 43 14.54 -0.29 -3.04
CA PRO A 43 15.69 -1.12 -3.43
C PRO A 43 16.81 -1.08 -2.38
N ASN A 44 16.76 -0.14 -1.44
CA ASN A 44 17.73 -0.02 -0.35
C ASN A 44 17.05 0.61 0.87
N MET A 45 16.93 -0.16 1.96
CA MET A 45 16.26 0.29 3.18
C MET A 45 16.96 1.48 3.83
N ASP A 46 18.29 1.43 3.96
CA ASP A 46 19.05 2.46 4.69
C ASP A 46 18.99 3.82 3.99
N LYS A 47 19.08 3.83 2.65
CA LYS A 47 18.90 5.06 1.85
C LYS A 47 17.49 5.62 1.97
N ALA A 48 16.47 4.76 1.97
CA ALA A 48 15.09 5.20 2.12
C ALA A 48 14.86 5.80 3.52
N VAL A 49 15.33 5.15 4.58
CA VAL A 49 15.25 5.66 5.94
C VAL A 49 15.99 6.99 6.07
N ALA A 50 17.19 7.10 5.52
CA ALA A 50 17.96 8.35 5.53
C ALA A 50 17.23 9.48 4.77
N PHE A 51 16.57 9.18 3.66
CA PHE A 51 15.76 10.16 2.94
C PHE A 51 14.64 10.73 3.83
N TYR A 52 13.84 9.88 4.47
CA TYR A 52 12.77 10.36 5.34
C TYR A 52 13.29 11.08 6.59
N LYS A 53 14.30 10.52 7.28
CA LYS A 53 14.87 11.14 8.49
C LYS A 53 15.60 12.45 8.19
N ASN A 54 16.51 12.45 7.22
CA ASN A 54 17.49 13.51 7.04
C ASN A 54 17.02 14.57 6.04
N ALA A 55 16.42 14.17 4.91
CA ALA A 55 15.97 15.11 3.89
C ALA A 55 14.59 15.69 4.20
N LEU A 56 13.69 14.86 4.74
CA LEU A 56 12.30 15.26 5.03
C LEU A 56 12.04 15.51 6.52
N SER A 57 13.05 15.39 7.39
CA SER A 57 12.96 15.66 8.82
C SER A 57 11.88 14.84 9.54
N ALA A 58 11.62 13.61 9.10
CA ALA A 58 10.69 12.72 9.79
C ALA A 58 11.25 12.33 11.16
N THR A 59 10.54 12.70 12.23
CA THR A 59 10.99 12.54 13.62
C THR A 59 10.67 11.16 14.20
N LYS A 60 9.68 10.46 13.64
CA LYS A 60 9.24 9.14 14.09
C LYS A 60 9.43 8.12 12.98
N VAL A 61 10.54 7.41 13.05
CA VAL A 61 10.86 6.32 12.13
C VAL A 61 11.33 5.12 12.94
N SER A 62 10.65 3.99 12.78
CA SER A 62 10.97 2.77 13.52
C SER A 62 12.30 2.16 13.10
N ASP A 63 12.75 1.18 13.88
CA ASP A 63 13.82 0.28 13.45
C ASP A 63 13.35 -0.65 12.33
N LYS A 64 14.32 -1.24 11.64
CA LYS A 64 14.10 -2.26 10.63
C LYS A 64 13.72 -3.57 11.30
N VAL A 65 12.50 -4.06 11.03
CA VAL A 65 11.98 -5.30 11.60
C VAL A 65 11.79 -6.34 10.50
N ALA A 66 12.27 -7.55 10.72
CA ALA A 66 12.01 -8.68 9.82
C ALA A 66 10.57 -9.18 10.01
N GLN A 67 9.86 -9.42 8.90
CA GLN A 67 8.55 -10.05 8.86
C GLN A 67 8.64 -11.36 8.05
N PRO A 68 9.10 -12.47 8.66
CA PRO A 68 9.34 -13.72 7.93
C PRO A 68 8.10 -14.27 7.23
N GLU A 69 6.93 -14.17 7.85
CA GLU A 69 5.66 -14.66 7.27
C GLU A 69 5.25 -13.91 6.00
N HIS A 70 5.67 -12.65 5.88
CA HIS A 70 5.40 -11.79 4.72
C HIS A 70 6.59 -11.72 3.74
N GLY A 71 7.74 -12.29 4.10
CA GLY A 71 8.94 -12.25 3.27
C GLY A 71 9.46 -10.83 3.03
N VAL A 72 9.30 -9.92 3.98
CA VAL A 72 9.80 -8.54 3.90
C VAL A 72 10.44 -8.07 5.19
N TYR A 73 11.34 -7.08 5.09
CA TYR A 73 11.66 -6.17 6.17
C TYR A 73 10.76 -4.94 6.09
N THR A 74 10.40 -4.42 7.25
CA THR A 74 9.53 -3.24 7.40
C THR A 74 10.24 -2.14 8.17
N VAL A 75 10.00 -0.90 7.77
CA VAL A 75 10.26 0.31 8.58
C VAL A 75 9.06 1.22 8.44
N PHE A 76 8.55 1.73 9.56
CA PHE A 76 7.43 2.67 9.59
C PHE A 76 7.92 4.10 9.77
N VAL A 77 7.44 5.00 8.93
CA VAL A 77 7.55 6.45 9.09
C VAL A 77 6.18 6.98 9.52
N GLU A 78 6.07 7.46 10.75
CA GLU A 78 4.80 7.94 11.29
C GLU A 78 4.57 9.41 10.98
N LEU A 79 3.42 9.73 10.37
CA LEU A 79 3.05 11.09 9.97
C LEU A 79 1.94 11.69 10.85
N GLY A 80 1.55 11.00 11.92
CA GLY A 80 0.47 11.39 12.83
C GLY A 80 -0.90 10.90 12.37
N ASN A 81 -1.34 11.25 11.15
CA ASN A 81 -2.64 10.83 10.61
C ASN A 81 -2.60 9.45 9.92
N THR A 82 -1.44 9.06 9.39
CA THR A 82 -1.20 7.79 8.69
C THR A 82 0.28 7.42 8.79
N LYS A 83 0.67 6.32 8.15
CA LYS A 83 2.06 5.84 8.12
C LYS A 83 2.52 5.59 6.69
N ILE A 84 3.80 5.79 6.45
CA ILE A 84 4.47 5.22 5.29
C ILE A 84 5.18 3.95 5.76
N GLU A 85 4.89 2.83 5.10
CA GLU A 85 5.53 1.55 5.36
C GLU A 85 6.56 1.29 4.27
N LEU A 86 7.84 1.28 4.64
CA LEU A 86 8.93 0.95 3.74
C LEU A 86 9.15 -0.55 3.74
N LEU A 87 9.08 -1.15 2.56
CA LEU A 87 9.24 -2.59 2.37
C LEU A 87 10.55 -2.89 1.64
N TYR A 88 11.33 -3.80 2.21
CA TYR A 88 12.55 -4.32 1.58
C TYR A 88 12.50 -5.86 1.54
N PRO A 89 12.96 -6.53 0.47
CA PRO A 89 12.87 -7.98 0.38
C PRO A 89 13.57 -8.70 1.54
N LEU A 90 12.92 -9.70 2.12
CA LEU A 90 13.52 -10.65 3.06
C LEU A 90 13.54 -12.03 2.41
N GLY A 91 14.75 -12.55 2.18
CA GLY A 91 14.97 -13.84 1.52
C GLY A 91 14.75 -13.81 0.00
N GLU A 92 15.14 -14.89 -0.67
CA GLU A 92 15.13 -14.96 -2.14
C GLU A 92 13.73 -15.03 -2.75
N LYS A 93 12.75 -15.52 -1.97
CA LYS A 93 11.35 -15.74 -2.38
C LYS A 93 10.41 -14.60 -1.94
N SER A 94 10.95 -13.42 -1.62
CA SER A 94 10.15 -12.27 -1.21
C SER A 94 9.08 -11.92 -2.26
N PRO A 95 7.81 -11.69 -1.87
CA PRO A 95 6.73 -11.41 -2.81
C PRO A 95 6.91 -10.09 -3.56
N ILE A 96 7.68 -9.15 -3.01
CA ILE A 96 7.93 -7.84 -3.62
C ILE A 96 9.14 -7.81 -4.57
N LYS A 97 9.88 -8.93 -4.70
CA LYS A 97 11.07 -9.00 -5.55
C LYS A 97 10.74 -8.71 -7.02
N GLY A 98 9.71 -9.37 -7.56
CA GLY A 98 9.26 -9.13 -8.93
C GLY A 98 8.71 -7.72 -9.18
N PHE A 99 8.28 -7.00 -8.13
CA PHE A 99 7.93 -5.59 -8.23
C PHE A 99 9.19 -4.73 -8.40
N LEU A 100 10.22 -4.97 -7.59
CA LEU A 100 11.49 -4.23 -7.67
C LEU A 100 12.28 -4.56 -8.94
N ASP A 101 12.18 -5.77 -9.47
CA ASP A 101 12.78 -6.13 -10.76
C ASP A 101 12.20 -5.28 -11.91
N LYS A 102 10.90 -4.96 -11.84
CA LYS A 102 10.21 -4.08 -12.80
C LYS A 102 10.38 -2.59 -12.49
N ASN A 103 10.56 -2.24 -11.23
CA ASN A 103 10.65 -0.88 -10.72
C ASN A 103 11.95 -0.72 -9.95
N VAL A 104 13.07 -0.63 -10.67
CA VAL A 104 14.43 -0.68 -10.11
C VAL A 104 14.72 0.41 -9.07
N ASN A 105 14.02 1.54 -9.15
CA ASN A 105 14.14 2.66 -8.21
C ASN A 105 13.16 2.58 -7.03
N GLY A 106 12.39 1.49 -6.92
CA GLY A 106 11.29 1.36 -5.97
C GLY A 106 10.01 2.06 -6.45
N GLY A 107 9.01 2.09 -5.58
CA GLY A 107 7.73 2.73 -5.86
C GLY A 107 6.63 2.38 -4.84
N ILE A 108 5.49 3.07 -4.94
CA ILE A 108 4.30 2.74 -4.17
C ILE A 108 3.82 1.35 -4.60
N HIS A 109 3.85 0.40 -3.68
CA HIS A 109 3.46 -0.98 -3.92
C HIS A 109 1.96 -1.18 -3.71
N HIS A 110 1.42 -0.63 -2.62
CA HIS A 110 0.00 -0.67 -2.32
C HIS A 110 -0.41 0.42 -1.34
N ILE A 111 -1.72 0.61 -1.20
CA ILE A 111 -2.32 1.41 -0.14
C ILE A 111 -3.21 0.49 0.71
N CYS A 112 -3.23 0.71 2.01
CA CYS A 112 -4.09 -0.03 2.93
C CYS A 112 -5.15 0.91 3.50
N ILE A 113 -6.42 0.57 3.28
CA ILE A 113 -7.58 1.34 3.75
C ILE A 113 -8.33 0.47 4.73
N GLU A 114 -8.65 1.02 5.88
CA GLU A 114 -9.39 0.32 6.93
C GLU A 114 -10.84 0.09 6.51
N VAL A 115 -11.45 -0.92 7.11
CA VAL A 115 -12.89 -1.20 7.03
C VAL A 115 -13.39 -1.58 8.41
N ASP A 116 -14.63 -1.23 8.73
CA ASP A 116 -15.24 -1.55 10.04
C ASP A 116 -15.64 -3.03 10.17
N ASN A 117 -15.84 -3.74 9.05
CA ASN A 117 -16.06 -5.19 9.01
C ASN A 117 -15.38 -5.84 7.79
N ILE A 118 -14.24 -6.51 8.02
CA ILE A 118 -13.43 -7.11 6.95
C ILE A 118 -14.09 -8.31 6.27
N HIS A 119 -14.90 -9.09 7.00
CA HIS A 119 -15.58 -10.26 6.44
C HIS A 119 -16.69 -9.85 5.47
N GLU A 120 -17.53 -8.87 5.86
CA GLU A 120 -18.56 -8.32 4.97
C GLU A 120 -17.95 -7.54 3.80
N ALA A 121 -16.86 -6.82 4.02
CA ALA A 121 -16.13 -6.14 2.94
C ALA A 121 -15.59 -7.13 1.90
N MET A 122 -14.91 -8.18 2.34
CA MET A 122 -14.34 -9.19 1.44
C MET A 122 -15.44 -9.97 0.70
N LYS A 123 -16.55 -10.32 1.39
CA LYS A 123 -17.73 -10.93 0.77
C LYS A 123 -18.30 -10.03 -0.34
N THR A 124 -18.54 -8.76 -0.05
CA THR A 124 -19.04 -7.76 -1.02
C THR A 124 -18.12 -7.67 -2.24
N VAL A 125 -16.80 -7.59 -2.02
CA VAL A 125 -15.80 -7.51 -3.11
C VAL A 125 -15.81 -8.77 -3.99
N LYS A 126 -15.94 -9.97 -3.39
CA LYS A 126 -16.04 -11.24 -4.11
C LYS A 126 -17.36 -11.34 -4.91
N GLU A 127 -18.50 -10.99 -4.33
CA GLU A 127 -19.81 -10.96 -5.01
C GLU A 127 -19.80 -10.02 -6.23
N ASN A 128 -19.09 -8.89 -6.11
CA ASN A 128 -18.86 -7.95 -7.20
C ASN A 128 -17.80 -8.41 -8.22
N LYS A 129 -17.32 -9.66 -8.14
CA LYS A 129 -16.33 -10.26 -9.05
C LYS A 129 -15.05 -9.42 -9.17
N ILE A 130 -14.63 -8.81 -8.05
CA ILE A 130 -13.33 -8.14 -7.93
C ILE A 130 -12.33 -9.18 -7.42
N ARG A 131 -11.17 -9.25 -8.07
CA ARG A 131 -10.13 -10.23 -7.72
C ARG A 131 -9.48 -9.89 -6.38
N CYS A 132 -9.57 -10.80 -5.42
CA CYS A 132 -8.78 -10.79 -4.18
C CYS A 132 -7.50 -11.63 -4.36
N LEU A 133 -6.44 -11.31 -3.61
CA LEU A 133 -5.20 -12.10 -3.59
C LEU A 133 -5.24 -13.25 -2.58
N SER A 134 -6.16 -13.22 -1.62
CA SER A 134 -6.34 -14.23 -0.59
C SER A 134 -7.81 -14.63 -0.52
N GLU A 135 -8.05 -15.89 -0.15
CA GLU A 135 -9.42 -16.39 0.02
C GLU A 135 -10.04 -15.93 1.33
N GLU A 136 -9.25 -15.79 2.39
CA GLU A 136 -9.71 -15.31 3.69
C GLU A 136 -8.99 -14.02 4.10
N PRO A 137 -9.60 -13.20 4.97
CA PRO A 137 -8.94 -12.03 5.51
C PRO A 137 -7.64 -12.42 6.23
N ARG A 138 -6.57 -11.67 5.94
CA ARG A 138 -5.29 -11.76 6.64
C ARG A 138 -4.92 -10.35 7.08
N ILE A 139 -4.60 -10.19 8.36
CA ILE A 139 -4.18 -8.93 8.97
C ILE A 139 -2.70 -9.07 9.32
#